data_AF-A0A6G0ZHQ1-F1
#
_entry.id   AF-A0A6G0ZHQ1-F1
#
_cell.length_a   1.000
_cell.length_b   1.000
_cell.length_c   1.000
_cell.angle_alpha   90.00
_cell.angle_beta   90.00
_cell.angle_gamma   90.00
#
_symmetry.space_group_name_H-M   'P 1'
#
loop_
_entity.id
_entity.type
_entity.pdbx_description
1 polymer ?
#
loop_
_entity_poly.entity_id
_entity_poly.type
_entity_poly.pdbx_seq_one_letter_code
_entity_poly.pdbx_strand_id
1 'polypeptide(L)'
;MFHPNIITHVETGILCICLFILGILIFKPIILLFKYTSNIFRTIQAFQSISLRLVTSASWYISNDTLHNYLNIETISQLASKHYSKFHSKLSTHSNPKISSLSCKTFPGNPIRRLKRKWCRGLLK
;
A
#
# COMPACT_ATOMS: atom_id res chain seq x y z
N MET A 1 -7.94 -47.81 21.27
CA MET A 1 -6.76 -47.38 20.50
C MET A 1 -7.25 -46.78 19.18
N PHE A 2 -7.42 -45.46 19.10
CA PHE A 2 -7.86 -44.80 17.88
C PHE A 2 -6.64 -44.47 17.01
N HIS A 3 -6.71 -44.87 15.74
CA HIS A 3 -5.64 -44.85 14.76
C HIS A 3 -5.16 -43.41 14.48
N PRO A 4 -3.84 -43.11 14.49
CA PRO A 4 -3.30 -41.75 14.33
C PRO A 4 -3.51 -41.09 12.95
N ASN A 5 -4.10 -41.80 11.98
CA ASN A 5 -4.21 -41.34 10.59
C ASN A 5 -5.44 -40.46 10.29
N ILE A 6 -6.45 -40.41 11.17
CA ILE A 6 -7.65 -39.60 10.93
C ILE A 6 -7.44 -38.15 11.39
N ILE A 7 -6.67 -37.96 12.46
CA ILE A 7 -6.40 -36.63 13.05
C ILE A 7 -5.53 -35.79 12.09
N THR A 8 -4.50 -36.39 11.50
CA THR A 8 -3.60 -35.72 10.55
C THR A 8 -4.29 -35.33 9.24
N HIS A 9 -5.30 -36.09 8.81
CA HIS A 9 -6.08 -35.79 7.61
C HIS A 9 -7.07 -34.64 7.80
N VAL A 10 -7.56 -34.46 9.03
CA VAL A 10 -8.44 -33.33 9.41
C VAL A 10 -7.62 -32.05 9.60
N GLU A 11 -6.45 -32.14 10.24
CA GLU A 11 -5.55 -31.00 10.43
C GLU A 11 -4.99 -30.46 9.10
N THR A 12 -4.61 -31.35 8.18
CA THR A 12 -4.18 -30.95 6.82
C THR A 12 -5.32 -30.33 6.02
N GLY A 13 -6.55 -30.81 6.18
CA GLY A 13 -7.75 -30.20 5.57
C GLY A 13 -8.02 -28.78 6.08
N ILE A 14 -7.90 -28.56 7.40
CA ILE A 14 -8.08 -27.24 8.02
C ILE A 14 -6.99 -26.28 7.57
N LEU A 15 -5.71 -26.72 7.54
CA LEU A 15 -4.60 -25.89 7.07
C LEU A 15 -4.77 -25.50 5.59
N CYS A 16 -5.24 -26.41 4.74
CA CYS A 16 -5.55 -26.12 3.34
C CYS A 16 -6.67 -25.08 3.18
N ILE A 17 -7.73 -25.16 4.00
CA ILE A 17 -8.82 -24.18 4.00
C ILE A 17 -8.31 -22.82 4.51
N CYS A 18 -7.50 -22.79 5.56
CA CYS A 18 -6.89 -21.56 6.07
C CYS A 18 -6.00 -20.88 5.04
N LEU A 19 -5.17 -21.64 4.31
CA LEU A 19 -4.33 -21.12 3.22
C LEU A 19 -5.16 -20.58 2.05
N PHE A 20 -6.28 -21.23 1.73
CA PHE A 20 -7.19 -20.80 0.67
C PHE A 20 -7.92 -19.48 1.03
N ILE A 21 -8.39 -19.36 2.28
CA ILE A 21 -9.04 -18.15 2.79
C ILE A 21 -8.03 -16.99 2.94
N LEU A 22 -6.80 -17.26 3.39
CA LEU A 22 -5.70 -16.30 3.38
C LEU A 22 -5.39 -15.83 1.94
N GLY A 23 -5.35 -16.75 0.98
CA GLY A 23 -5.18 -16.43 -0.44
C GLY A 23 -6.26 -15.49 -0.97
N ILE A 24 -7.54 -15.76 -0.67
CA ILE A 24 -8.66 -14.88 -1.09
C ILE A 24 -8.55 -13.49 -0.44
N LEU A 25 -8.17 -13.41 0.84
CA LEU A 25 -7.97 -12.14 1.56
C LEU A 25 -6.79 -11.33 1.02
N ILE A 26 -5.76 -12.00 0.47
CA ILE A 26 -4.60 -11.37 -0.15
C ILE A 26 -4.86 -11.00 -1.63
N PHE A 27 -5.63 -11.80 -2.37
CA PHE A 27 -5.89 -11.58 -3.80
C PHE A 27 -6.98 -10.54 -4.10
N LYS A 28 -8.02 -10.45 -3.26
CA LYS A 28 -9.12 -9.49 -3.43
C LYS A 28 -8.64 -8.02 -3.45
N PRO A 29 -7.68 -7.58 -2.61
CA PRO A 29 -7.10 -6.24 -2.72
C PRO A 29 -6.20 -6.06 -3.95
N ILE A 30 -5.53 -7.11 -4.44
CA ILE A 30 -4.69 -7.07 -5.66
C ILE A 30 -5.55 -6.93 -6.93
N ILE A 31 -6.68 -7.63 -7.02
CA ILE A 31 -7.63 -7.52 -8.15
C ILE A 31 -8.33 -6.16 -8.17
N LEU A 32 -8.64 -5.58 -6.99
CA LEU A 32 -9.14 -4.21 -6.88
C LEU A 32 -8.09 -3.14 -7.23
N LEU A 33 -6.80 -3.47 -7.10
CA LEU A 33 -5.66 -2.61 -7.45
C LEU A 33 -5.59 -2.30 -8.96
N PHE A 34 -6.11 -3.19 -9.81
CA PHE A 34 -6.04 -3.06 -11.28
C PHE A 34 -7.24 -2.31 -11.89
N LYS A 35 -8.39 -2.23 -11.22
CA LYS A 35 -9.64 -1.66 -11.79
C LYS A 35 -9.81 -0.14 -11.57
N TYR A 36 -9.16 0.48 -10.58
CA TYR A 36 -9.50 1.84 -10.16
C TYR A 36 -8.29 2.76 -9.90
N THR A 37 -7.69 3.26 -10.98
CA THR A 37 -6.50 4.15 -10.96
C THR A 37 -6.72 5.51 -10.25
N SER A 38 -7.95 5.89 -9.90
CA SER A 38 -8.23 7.16 -9.20
C SER A 38 -8.10 7.11 -7.68
N ASN A 39 -8.37 5.96 -7.06
CA ASN A 39 -8.61 5.86 -5.62
C ASN A 39 -7.59 4.99 -4.89
N ILE A 40 -6.59 4.47 -5.61
CA ILE A 40 -5.61 3.51 -5.08
C ILE A 40 -4.93 4.01 -3.81
N PHE A 41 -4.57 5.29 -3.73
CA PHE A 41 -3.95 5.89 -2.55
C PHE A 41 -4.87 5.81 -1.31
N ARG A 42 -6.16 6.12 -1.49
CA ARG A 42 -7.16 6.03 -0.39
C ARG A 42 -7.38 4.58 0.02
N THR A 43 -7.41 3.67 -0.94
CA THR A 43 -7.58 2.23 -0.70
C THR A 43 -6.40 1.66 0.09
N ILE A 44 -5.17 1.98 -0.30
CA ILE A 44 -3.96 1.53 0.40
C ILE A 44 -3.90 2.17 1.80
N GLN A 45 -4.27 3.45 1.95
CA GLN A 45 -4.35 4.12 3.26
C GLN A 45 -5.39 3.48 4.19
N ALA A 46 -6.57 3.12 3.65
CA ALA A 46 -7.59 2.41 4.40
C ALA A 46 -7.11 1.01 4.80
N PHE A 47 -6.46 0.28 3.88
CA PHE A 47 -5.86 -1.01 4.17
C PHE A 47 -4.83 -0.93 5.29
N GLN A 48 -3.89 0.03 5.23
CA GLN A 48 -2.91 0.26 6.30
C GLN A 48 -3.61 0.51 7.64
N SER A 49 -4.63 1.36 7.66
CA SER A 49 -5.37 1.69 8.89
C SER A 49 -6.08 0.47 9.49
N ILE A 50 -6.66 -0.39 8.65
CA ILE A 50 -7.31 -1.64 9.07
C ILE A 50 -6.27 -2.62 9.60
N SER A 51 -5.17 -2.83 8.87
CA SER A 51 -4.09 -3.73 9.30
C SER A 51 -3.47 -3.31 10.64
N LEU A 52 -3.21 -2.02 10.83
CA LEU A 52 -2.67 -1.50 12.09
C LEU A 52 -3.62 -1.81 13.26
N ARG A 53 -4.92 -1.57 13.08
CA ARG A 53 -5.94 -1.85 14.11
C ARG A 53 -6.08 -3.34 14.42
N LEU A 54 -5.98 -4.20 13.41
CA LEU A 54 -6.01 -5.65 13.62
C LEU A 54 -4.80 -6.12 14.44
N VAL A 55 -3.61 -5.61 14.14
CA VAL A 55 -2.37 -5.97 14.86
C VAL A 55 -2.42 -5.49 16.31
N THR A 56 -2.88 -4.26 16.56
CA THR A 56 -2.93 -3.70 17.92
C THR A 56 -4.22 -4.03 18.67
N SER A 57 -5.18 -4.70 18.04
CA SER A 57 -6.54 -4.89 18.58
C SER A 57 -7.15 -3.57 19.11
N ALA A 58 -6.90 -2.48 18.39
CA ALA A 58 -7.25 -1.14 18.84
C ALA A 58 -8.74 -0.82 18.62
N SER A 59 -9.36 -0.20 19.61
CA SER A 59 -10.76 0.23 19.52
C SER A 59 -10.99 1.31 18.46
N TRP A 60 -12.21 1.37 17.94
CA TRP A 60 -12.63 2.28 16.87
C TRP A 60 -12.52 3.77 17.25
N TYR A 61 -12.66 4.12 18.53
CA TYR A 61 -12.54 5.50 19.02
C TYR A 61 -11.08 6.01 19.04
N ILE A 62 -10.10 5.11 18.94
CA ILE A 62 -8.68 5.49 18.90
C ILE A 62 -8.39 6.07 17.52
N SER A 63 -7.81 7.27 17.47
CA SER A 63 -7.49 7.93 16.19
C SER A 63 -6.39 7.17 15.43
N ASN A 64 -6.38 7.28 14.09
CA ASN A 64 -5.31 6.68 13.30
C ASN A 64 -3.95 7.34 13.63
N ASP A 65 -3.94 8.64 13.91
CA ASP A 65 -2.71 9.38 14.25
C ASP A 65 -2.09 8.88 15.56
N THR A 66 -2.91 8.59 16.58
CA THR A 66 -2.44 7.98 17.83
C THR A 66 -1.82 6.59 17.60
N LEU A 67 -2.38 5.79 16.68
CA LEU A 67 -1.83 4.47 16.35
C LEU A 67 -0.49 4.58 15.62
N HIS A 68 -0.36 5.54 14.69
CA HIS A 68 0.89 5.82 14.00
C HIS A 68 2.00 6.26 14.95
N ASN A 69 1.68 7.14 15.91
CA ASN A 69 2.63 7.62 16.91
C ASN A 69 3.02 6.51 17.89
N TYR A 70 2.06 5.73 18.37
CA TYR A 70 2.32 4.64 19.32
C TYR A 70 3.21 3.55 18.72
N LEU A 71 2.98 3.20 17.46
CA LEU A 71 3.75 2.17 16.76
C LEU A 71 5.01 2.73 16.08
N ASN A 72 5.18 4.05 16.06
CA ASN A 72 6.24 4.75 15.33
C ASN A 72 6.30 4.33 13.83
N ILE A 73 5.14 4.19 13.19
CA ILE A 73 5.02 3.75 11.78
C ILE A 73 4.69 4.94 10.88
N GLU A 74 5.53 5.16 9.86
CA GLU A 74 5.29 6.17 8.82
C GLU A 74 3.96 5.94 8.10
N THR A 75 3.22 7.02 7.85
CA THR A 75 1.98 6.98 7.05
C THR A 75 2.29 6.72 5.57
N ILE A 76 1.34 6.17 4.83
CA ILE A 76 1.50 5.97 3.37
C ILE A 76 1.82 7.26 2.61
N SER A 77 1.34 8.43 3.07
CA SER A 77 1.67 9.71 2.44
C SER A 77 3.16 10.05 2.58
N GLN A 78 3.71 9.88 3.78
CA GLN A 78 5.13 10.09 4.07
C GLN A 78 5.99 9.09 3.32
N LEU A 79 5.60 7.82 3.35
CA LEU A 79 6.31 6.75 2.66
C LEU A 79 6.34 6.98 1.14
N ALA A 80 5.21 7.39 0.56
CA ALA A 80 5.11 7.72 -0.86
C ALA A 80 5.98 8.92 -1.23
N SER A 81 6.00 9.97 -0.41
CA SER A 81 6.87 11.14 -0.63
C SER A 81 8.35 10.76 -0.56
N LYS A 82 8.76 9.97 0.45
CA LYS A 82 10.14 9.49 0.63
C LYS A 82 10.60 8.64 -0.55
N HIS A 83 9.78 7.68 -0.98
CA HIS A 83 10.07 6.82 -2.13
C HIS A 83 10.14 7.63 -3.43
N TYR A 84 9.19 8.54 -3.63
CA TYR A 84 9.17 9.36 -4.83
C TYR A 84 10.35 10.32 -4.88
N SER A 85 10.75 10.92 -3.75
CA SER A 85 11.94 11.78 -3.65
C SER A 85 13.21 11.01 -4.00
N LYS A 86 13.38 9.80 -3.44
CA LYS A 86 14.53 8.92 -3.74
C LYS A 86 14.55 8.45 -5.20
N PHE A 87 13.38 8.22 -5.80
CA PHE A 87 13.28 7.90 -7.22
C PHE A 87 13.62 9.12 -8.08
N HIS A 88 13.11 10.29 -7.71
CA HIS A 88 13.29 11.53 -8.44
C HIS A 88 14.74 12.00 -8.45
N SER A 89 15.47 11.86 -7.34
CA SER A 89 16.90 12.19 -7.29
C SER A 89 17.70 11.35 -8.29
N LYS A 90 17.38 10.07 -8.43
CA LYS A 90 18.02 9.15 -9.40
C LYS A 90 17.71 9.48 -10.85
N LEU A 91 16.56 10.09 -11.14
CA LEU A 91 16.23 10.49 -12.52
C LEU A 91 17.22 11.54 -13.03
N SER A 92 17.58 12.53 -12.19
CA SER A 92 18.49 13.61 -12.59
C SER A 92 19.91 13.13 -12.92
N THR A 93 20.38 12.07 -12.25
CA THR A 93 21.72 11.52 -12.42
C THR A 93 21.79 10.39 -13.44
N HIS A 94 20.72 10.15 -14.20
CA HIS A 94 20.62 9.00 -15.09
C HIS A 94 21.39 9.24 -16.40
N SER A 95 22.19 8.25 -16.83
CA SER A 95 23.00 8.34 -18.06
C SER A 95 22.17 8.59 -19.33
N ASN A 96 20.98 7.97 -19.43
CA ASN A 96 20.06 8.21 -20.54
C ASN A 96 19.43 9.62 -20.47
N PRO A 97 19.66 10.51 -21.45
CA PRO A 97 19.16 11.88 -21.44
C PRO A 97 17.63 11.95 -21.44
N LYS A 98 16.93 11.00 -22.08
CA LYS A 98 15.45 10.93 -22.09
C LYS A 98 14.86 10.69 -20.71
N ILE A 99 15.59 9.99 -19.84
CA ILE A 99 15.16 9.71 -18.47
C ILE A 99 15.51 10.90 -17.57
N SER A 100 16.67 11.54 -17.80
CA SER A 100 17.05 12.75 -17.08
C SER A 100 16.09 13.92 -17.32
N SER A 101 15.53 14.05 -18.53
CA SER A 101 14.54 15.10 -18.84
C SER A 101 13.20 14.91 -18.09
N LEU A 102 12.89 13.70 -17.62
CA LEU A 102 11.72 13.43 -16.78
C LEU A 102 11.86 13.95 -15.35
N SER A 103 13.09 14.30 -14.92
CA SER A 103 13.34 14.95 -13.62
C SER A 103 12.86 16.40 -13.56
N CYS A 104 12.37 16.96 -14.68
CA CYS A 104 11.86 18.32 -14.71
C CYS A 104 10.68 18.49 -13.73
N LYS A 105 10.78 19.51 -12.86
CA LYS A 105 9.74 19.84 -11.86
C LYS A 105 8.49 20.47 -12.47
N THR A 106 8.64 21.17 -13.61
CA THR A 106 7.58 21.98 -14.21
C THR A 106 7.42 21.65 -15.69
N PHE A 107 6.24 21.21 -16.10
CA PHE A 107 5.93 21.08 -17.53
C PHE A 107 5.75 22.49 -18.11
N PRO A 108 6.40 22.83 -19.23
CA PRO A 108 6.07 24.05 -19.94
C PRO A 108 4.60 23.97 -20.36
N GLY A 109 3.79 24.93 -19.91
CA GLY A 109 2.36 25.02 -20.23
C GLY A 109 1.37 24.47 -19.20
N ASN A 110 1.80 24.04 -17.99
CA ASN A 110 0.96 23.63 -16.84
C ASN A 110 -0.42 23.05 -17.25
N PRO A 111 -0.45 21.82 -17.79
CA PRO A 111 -1.67 21.26 -18.37
C PRO A 111 -2.82 21.23 -17.36
N ILE A 112 -4.05 21.43 -17.86
CA ILE A 112 -5.27 21.48 -17.05
C ILE A 112 -5.36 20.22 -16.20
N ARG A 113 -5.39 20.41 -14.88
CA ARG A 113 -5.42 19.31 -13.91
C ARG A 113 -6.85 18.90 -13.65
N ARG A 114 -7.13 17.60 -13.70
CA ARG A 114 -8.42 17.08 -13.22
C ARG A 114 -8.57 17.41 -11.74
N LEU A 115 -9.65 18.10 -11.40
CA LEU A 115 -9.99 18.47 -10.02
C LEU A 115 -9.96 17.23 -9.09
N LYS A 116 -9.49 17.41 -7.86
CA LYS A 116 -9.36 16.38 -6.80
C LYS A 116 -8.29 15.29 -7.03
N ARG A 117 -7.50 15.29 -8.13
CA ARG A 117 -6.35 14.38 -8.26
C ARG A 117 -5.05 15.00 -7.75
N LYS A 118 -4.40 14.31 -6.81
CA LYS A 118 -3.01 14.58 -6.42
C LYS A 118 -2.07 13.86 -7.39
N TRP A 119 -1.08 14.57 -7.91
CA TRP A 119 -0.03 14.01 -8.77
C TRP A 119 1.19 13.64 -7.93
N CYS A 120 1.94 12.62 -8.35
CA CYS A 120 3.17 12.21 -7.66
C CYS A 120 4.17 13.37 -7.53
N ARG A 121 4.27 14.25 -8.56
CA ARG A 121 5.10 15.46 -8.50
C ARG A 121 4.77 16.42 -7.36
N GLY A 122 3.51 16.50 -6.95
CA GLY A 122 3.11 17.32 -5.80
C GLY A 122 3.54 16.73 -4.45
N LEU A 123 4.17 15.55 -4.44
CA LEU A 123 4.77 14.95 -3.24
C LEU A 123 6.22 15.39 -3.04
N LEU A 124 6.84 16.04 -4.03
CA LEU A 124 8.10 16.77 -3.89
C LEU A 124 7.75 18.14 -3.31
N LYS A 125 7.78 18.24 -1.98
CA LYS A 125 7.79 19.53 -1.29
C LYS A 125 9.23 20.02 -1.17
#